data_AF-A0A940N6H3-F1
#
_entry.id   AF-A0A940N6H3-F1
#
_cell.length_a   1.000
_cell.length_b   1.000
_cell.length_c   1.000
_cell.angle_alpha   90.00
_cell.angle_beta   90.00
_cell.angle_gamma   90.00
#
_symmetry.space_group_name_H-M   'P 1'
#
loop_
_entity.id
_entity.type
_entity.pdbx_description
1 polymer ?
#
loop_
_entity_poly.entity_id
_entity_poly.type
_entity_poly.pdbx_seq_one_letter_code
_entity_poly.pdbx_strand_id
1 'polypeptide(L)'
;MAKGRNRERRWIVLGTDGRHVTLGRQSDPTEEEVLAAERSLAAGGLSGWLAVMEGDYYARRDKPAVMMVRSLAAPASTFEDAAAAFEAVRTRTLQSA
;
A
#
# COMPACT_ATOMS: atom_id res chain seq x y z
N MET A 1 -4.71 -28.18 15.27
CA MET A 1 -5.20 -26.98 14.54
C MET A 1 -3.99 -26.18 14.11
N ALA A 2 -3.80 -25.96 12.80
CA ALA A 2 -2.67 -25.18 12.31
C ALA A 2 -2.81 -23.74 12.82
N LYS A 3 -1.89 -23.32 13.69
CA LYS A 3 -1.77 -21.92 14.13
C LYS A 3 -1.47 -21.11 12.88
N GLY A 4 -2.49 -20.43 12.34
CA GLY A 4 -2.41 -19.72 11.07
C GLY A 4 -1.17 -18.83 11.06
N ARG A 5 -0.34 -18.98 10.02
CA ARG A 5 0.78 -18.07 9.74
C ARG A 5 0.24 -16.65 9.89
N ASN A 6 0.77 -15.92 10.87
CA ASN A 6 0.48 -14.51 11.09
C ASN A 6 0.98 -13.75 9.86
N ARG A 7 0.16 -13.70 8.80
CA ARG A 7 0.44 -12.88 7.63
C ARG A 7 0.24 -11.46 8.09
N GLU A 8 1.35 -10.75 8.21
CA GLU A 8 1.35 -9.36 8.66
C GLU A 8 0.41 -8.56 7.76
N ARG A 9 -0.55 -7.88 8.39
CA ARG A 9 -1.50 -7.00 7.72
C ARG A 9 -1.07 -5.56 8.02
N ARG A 10 -0.95 -4.74 6.97
CA ARG A 10 -0.53 -3.34 7.10
C ARG A 10 -1.50 -2.45 6.34
N TRP A 11 -1.92 -1.37 6.97
CA TRP A 11 -2.61 -0.27 6.32
C TRP A 11 -1.58 0.58 5.60
N ILE A 12 -1.76 0.76 4.31
CA ILE A 12 -0.85 1.53 3.46
C ILE A 12 -1.61 2.59 2.68
N VAL A 13 -0.89 3.64 2.34
CA VAL A 13 -1.27 4.56 1.28
C VAL A 13 -0.43 4.17 0.08
N LEU A 14 -1.10 3.77 -1.00
CA LEU A 14 -0.48 3.38 -2.26
C LEU A 14 -0.64 4.54 -3.26
N GLY A 15 0.47 5.10 -3.72
CA GLY A 15 0.49 6.11 -4.77
C GLY A 15 0.27 5.51 -6.17
N THR A 16 -0.21 6.33 -7.09
CA THR A 16 -0.35 5.99 -8.52
C THR A 16 0.94 5.53 -9.19
N ASP A 17 2.10 5.92 -8.63
CA ASP A 17 3.43 5.55 -9.11
C ASP A 17 4.00 4.28 -8.48
N GLY A 18 3.23 3.58 -7.64
CA GLY A 18 3.64 2.36 -6.95
C GLY A 18 4.45 2.57 -5.68
N ARG A 19 4.78 3.82 -5.30
CA ARG A 19 5.35 4.09 -3.97
C ARG A 19 4.27 3.91 -2.91
N HIS A 20 4.67 3.48 -1.72
CA HIS A 20 3.74 3.31 -0.61
C HIS A 20 4.32 3.80 0.71
N VAL A 21 3.43 4.20 1.61
CA VAL A 21 3.76 4.47 3.02
C VAL A 21 2.85 3.65 3.92
N THR A 22 3.37 3.19 5.05
CA THR A 22 2.59 2.44 6.04
C THR A 22 1.95 3.41 7.03
N LEU A 23 0.63 3.34 7.21
CA LEU A 23 -0.09 4.07 8.26
C LEU A 23 -0.11 3.30 9.58
N GLY A 24 -0.26 1.98 9.53
CA GLY A 24 -0.37 1.16 10.73
C GLY A 24 -0.34 -0.34 10.46
N ARG A 25 -0.15 -1.13 11.51
CA ARG A 25 -0.03 -2.60 11.43
C ARG A 25 -1.05 -3.37 12.27
N GLN A 26 -1.68 -2.72 13.25
CA GLN A 26 -2.47 -3.40 14.28
C GLN A 26 -3.91 -2.92 14.38
N SER A 27 -4.15 -1.64 14.09
CA SER A 27 -5.47 -1.01 14.19
C SER A 27 -5.84 -0.37 12.86
N ASP A 28 -7.14 -0.24 12.64
CA ASP A 28 -7.68 0.51 11.51
C ASP A 28 -7.31 2.00 11.67
N PRO A 29 -6.84 2.66 10.60
CA PRO A 29 -6.45 4.06 10.65
C PRO A 29 -7.68 4.91 10.93
N THR A 30 -7.51 5.96 11.72
CA THR A 30 -8.58 6.92 11.97
C THR A 30 -8.85 7.76 10.71
N GLU A 31 -10.04 8.32 10.59
CA GLU A 31 -10.35 9.24 9.49
C GLU A 31 -9.38 10.43 9.45
N GLU A 32 -8.91 10.91 10.61
CA GLU A 32 -7.93 11.99 10.69
C GLU A 32 -6.58 11.60 10.07
N GLU A 33 -6.11 10.37 10.35
CA GLU A 33 -4.89 9.84 9.75
C GLU A 33 -5.03 9.67 8.23
N VAL A 34 -6.17 9.18 7.76
CA VAL A 34 -6.41 9.03 6.32
C VAL A 34 -6.50 10.38 5.63
N LEU A 35 -7.18 11.36 6.21
CA LEU A 35 -7.27 12.74 5.68
C LEU A 35 -5.90 13.44 5.69
N ALA A 36 -5.08 13.22 6.71
CA ALA A 36 -3.72 13.75 6.75
C ALA A 36 -2.85 13.14 5.64
N ALA A 37 -2.97 11.83 5.38
CA ALA A 37 -2.29 11.17 4.30
C ALA A 37 -2.76 11.65 2.91
N GLU A 38 -4.06 11.81 2.73
CA GLU A 38 -4.65 12.33 1.49
C GLU A 38 -4.17 13.76 1.18
N ARG A 39 -4.18 14.64 2.19
CA ARG A 39 -3.65 16.01 2.05
C ARG A 39 -2.17 16.01 1.70
N SER A 40 -1.40 15.09 2.28
CA SER A 40 0.04 14.97 2.01
C SER A 40 0.31 14.48 0.58
N LEU A 41 -0.48 13.52 0.07
CA LEU A 41 -0.45 13.11 -1.33
C LEU A 41 -0.74 14.30 -2.26
N ALA A 42 -1.86 14.98 -2.02
CA ALA A 42 -2.29 16.11 -2.85
C ALA A 42 -1.27 17.26 -2.85
N ALA A 43 -0.68 17.59 -1.70
CA ALA A 43 0.36 18.60 -1.59
C ALA A 43 1.63 18.24 -2.38
N GLY A 44 1.91 16.95 -2.55
CA GLY A 44 2.99 16.45 -3.39
C GLY A 44 2.65 16.37 -4.88
N GLY A 45 1.45 16.78 -5.30
CA GLY A 45 0.96 16.59 -6.67
C GLY A 45 0.70 15.12 -7.02
N LEU A 46 0.50 14.28 -6.00
CA LEU A 46 0.25 12.85 -6.13
C LEU A 46 -1.19 12.52 -5.74
N SER A 47 -1.62 11.34 -6.16
CA SER A 47 -2.90 10.74 -5.80
C SER A 47 -2.71 9.24 -5.60
N GLY A 48 -3.72 8.56 -5.08
CA GLY A 48 -3.57 7.16 -4.74
C GLY A 48 -4.77 6.53 -4.07
N TRP A 49 -4.51 5.52 -3.24
CA TRP A 49 -5.51 4.75 -2.53
C TRP A 49 -5.09 4.46 -1.10
N LEU A 50 -6.07 4.44 -0.20
CA LEU A 50 -5.95 3.68 1.03
C LEU A 50 -6.11 2.20 0.67
N ALA A 51 -5.16 1.39 1.10
CA ALA A 51 -5.14 -0.04 0.82
C ALA A 51 -4.65 -0.85 2.02
N VAL A 52 -4.97 -2.15 1.99
CA VAL A 52 -4.46 -3.13 2.94
C VAL A 52 -3.45 -4.00 2.23
N MET A 53 -2.24 -4.10 2.78
CA MET A 53 -1.22 -5.05 2.37
C MET A 53 -1.23 -6.26 3.31
N GLU A 54 -1.36 -7.46 2.76
CA GLU A 54 -1.23 -8.73 3.50
C GLU A 54 0.01 -9.48 3.00
N GLY A 55 0.87 -9.87 3.94
CA GLY A 55 2.11 -10.58 3.67
C GLY A 55 3.34 -9.70 3.82
N ASP A 56 4.51 -10.30 3.63
CA ASP A 56 5.79 -9.63 3.83
C ASP A 56 6.26 -8.93 2.55
N TYR A 57 6.43 -7.61 2.63
CA TYR A 57 7.01 -6.81 1.56
C TYR A 57 8.37 -7.33 1.09
N TYR A 58 9.19 -7.89 1.99
CA TYR A 58 10.54 -8.33 1.64
C TYR A 58 10.65 -9.82 1.27
N ALA A 59 9.56 -10.59 1.34
CA ALA A 59 9.58 -12.01 1.00
C ALA A 59 9.81 -12.26 -0.50
N ARG A 60 11.00 -12.69 -0.90
CA ARG A 60 11.35 -12.89 -2.32
C ARG A 60 10.42 -13.85 -3.08
N ARG A 61 9.89 -14.87 -2.42
CA ARG A 61 9.07 -15.94 -3.06
C ARG A 61 7.57 -15.65 -3.04
N ASP A 62 7.09 -14.94 -2.03
CA ASP A 62 5.66 -14.72 -1.82
C ASP A 62 5.35 -13.23 -2.01
N LYS A 63 4.54 -12.91 -3.02
CA LYS A 63 4.08 -11.54 -3.28
C LYS A 63 3.05 -11.14 -2.21
N PRO A 64 3.18 -9.95 -1.58
CA PRO A 64 2.13 -9.46 -0.70
C PRO A 64 0.88 -9.13 -1.52
N ALA A 65 -0.29 -9.52 -1.00
CA ALA A 65 -1.57 -9.11 -1.57
C ALA A 65 -1.84 -7.64 -1.19
N VAL A 66 -2.34 -6.85 -2.13
CA VAL A 66 -2.74 -5.46 -1.88
C VAL A 66 -4.20 -5.31 -2.28
N MET A 67 -5.02 -4.84 -1.35
CA MET A 67 -6.47 -4.73 -1.51
C MET A 67 -6.91 -3.27 -1.35
N MET A 68 -7.64 -2.75 -2.34
CA MET A 68 -8.17 -1.39 -2.32
C MET A 68 -9.23 -1.23 -1.23
N VAL A 69 -9.17 -0.12 -0.50
CA VAL A 69 -10.23 0.28 0.44
C VAL A 69 -10.96 1.51 -0.08
N ARG A 70 -10.24 2.60 -0.39
CA ARG A 70 -10.82 3.79 -1.04
C ARG A 70 -9.79 4.59 -1.81
N SER A 71 -10.22 5.36 -2.79
CA SER A 71 -9.38 6.35 -3.49
C SER A 71 -9.06 7.54 -2.58
N LEU A 72 -7.89 8.15 -2.78
CA LEU A 72 -7.41 9.37 -2.12
C LEU A 72 -6.92 10.36 -3.19
N ALA A 73 -7.35 11.62 -3.09
CA ALA A 73 -6.96 12.72 -3.97
C ALA A 73 -7.24 12.47 -5.48
N ALA A 74 -8.37 11.83 -5.79
CA ALA A 74 -8.90 11.64 -7.15
C ALA A 74 -7.86 11.08 -8.17
N PRO A 75 -7.40 9.84 -7.99
CA PRO A 75 -6.46 9.21 -8.93
C PRO A 75 -7.07 9.09 -10.34
N ALA A 76 -6.27 9.42 -11.35
CA ALA A 76 -6.67 9.34 -12.75
C ALA A 76 -6.43 7.95 -13.37
N SER A 77 -5.60 7.11 -12.74
CA SER A 77 -5.33 5.74 -13.15
C SER A 77 -6.16 4.73 -12.34
N THR A 78 -6.11 3.45 -12.72
CA THR A 78 -6.78 2.39 -11.98
C THR A 78 -5.97 1.93 -10.78
N PHE A 79 -6.62 1.25 -9.83
CA PHE A 79 -5.92 0.63 -8.70
C PHE A 79 -5.00 -0.50 -9.17
N GLU A 80 -5.42 -1.23 -10.19
CA GLU A 80 -4.67 -2.31 -10.83
C GLU A 80 -3.33 -1.80 -11.40
N ASP A 81 -3.34 -0.63 -12.06
CA ASP A 81 -2.12 0.01 -12.56
C ASP A 81 -1.16 0.35 -11.41
N ALA A 82 -1.69 0.89 -10.31
CA ALA A 82 -0.89 1.24 -9.14
C ALA A 82 -0.35 0.01 -8.41
N ALA A 83 -1.13 -1.09 -8.33
CA ALA A 83 -0.71 -2.35 -7.76
C ALA A 83 0.40 -3.01 -8.60
N ALA A 84 0.33 -2.90 -9.93
CA ALA A 84 1.40 -3.34 -10.83
C ALA A 84 2.66 -2.48 -10.67
N ALA A 85 2.52 -1.16 -10.58
CA ALA A 85 3.64 -0.25 -10.32
C ALA A 85 4.31 -0.55 -8.97
N PHE A 86 3.53 -0.85 -7.93
CA PHE A 86 4.03 -1.27 -6.62
C PHE A 86 4.86 -2.55 -6.71
N GLU A 87 4.39 -3.55 -7.45
CA GLU A 87 5.15 -4.78 -7.68
C GLU A 87 6.45 -4.52 -8.43
N ALA A 88 6.44 -3.63 -9.43
CA ALA A 88 7.64 -3.23 -10.15
C ALA A 88 8.65 -2.52 -9.23
N VAL A 89 8.19 -1.58 -8.40
CA VAL A 89 9.02 -0.90 -7.38
C VAL A 89 9.63 -1.92 -6.43
N ARG A 90 8.80 -2.82 -5.87
CA ARG A 90 9.23 -3.88 -4.96
C ARG A 90 10.28 -4.79 -5.58
N THR A 91 10.06 -5.22 -6.83
CA THR A 91 11.01 -6.10 -7.54
C THR A 91 12.36 -5.45 -7.69
N ARG A 92 12.40 -4.15 -8.05
CA ARG A 92 13.65 -3.38 -8.10
C ARG A 92 14.34 -3.33 -6.73
N THR A 93 13.60 -3.02 -5.66
CA THR A 93 14.13 -2.98 -4.29
C THR A 93 14.73 -4.32 -3.87
N LEU A 94 14.09 -5.44 -4.22
CA LEU A 94 14.56 -6.79 -3.88
C LEU A 94 15.77 -7.25 -4.70
N GLN A 95 15.98 -6.70 -5.90
CA GLN A 95 17.15 -6.96 -6.73
C GLN A 95 18.37 -6.18 -6.24
N SER A 96 18.16 -5.01 -5.63
CA SER A 96 19.21 -4.16 -5.08
C SER A 96 19.62 -4.51 -3.64
N ALA A 97 18.94 -5.46 -3.00
CA ALA A 97 19.10 -5.85 -1.60
C ALA A 97 19.61 -7.28 -1.46
#